data_AF-A0A9P0ILI1-F1
#
_entry.id   AF-A0A9P0ILI1-F1
#
_cell.length_a   1.000
_cell.length_b   1.000
_cell.length_c   1.000
_cell.angle_alpha   90.00
_cell.angle_beta   90.00
_cell.angle_gamma   90.00
#
_symmetry.space_group_name_H-M   'P 1'
#
loop_
_entity.id
_entity.type
_entity.pdbx_description
1 polymer ?
#
loop_
_entity_poly.entity_id
_entity_poly.type
_entity_poly.pdbx_seq_one_letter_code
_entity_poly.pdbx_strand_id
1 'polypeptide(L)'
;MFIRKVPGRQRPTVRKKIENVSSDGLPVGPELPIGRIGKTQALYAGEDEDRLGVFSHAHGCRGSPKSPDAALGARAALMHLLGARAAPMPTSNGRRAGPNPLHSIDGENTSKHSGLHKEESTFWLATDFLLNIYLAECNNQLRLIKTMADMAILRAKKYQIKSVEHREDLTRINTKDMGNMQYKLDKLVADRIYFQEVLEETYLELALYRCFSVLTSCNKEVEEQDLYRICLAEEEGKNKLFDAALNSEIIGRYITNWQCARTEQHTQTINDTESGPSTAISYFRNRGDQEQRVHSEIDLLVNVFINETLAKVESWMNKYDTDMEAIDLKITIMKNKYQDEVAKRKSMEDDLAHHADQMTLWNKFKDDRERARLYRKKMTESAIIVQAWWRGLLVRLELGPFRPKKKAPTRPDDKKGKKK
;
A
#
# COMPACT_ATOMS: atom_id res chain seq x y z
N MET A 1 -57.87 25.22 -10.02
CA MET A 1 -58.65 25.65 -8.85
C MET A 1 -58.83 24.43 -7.93
N PHE A 2 -57.88 24.19 -7.02
CA PHE A 2 -58.09 23.69 -5.66
C PHE A 2 -56.72 23.57 -4.99
N ILE A 3 -56.62 24.26 -3.87
CA ILE A 3 -55.44 24.51 -3.05
C ILE A 3 -55.30 23.35 -2.06
N ARG A 4 -54.10 22.78 -1.89
CA ARG A 4 -53.74 22.13 -0.62
C ARG A 4 -52.35 22.54 -0.13
N LYS A 5 -52.37 22.90 1.15
CA LYS A 5 -51.35 23.50 2.01
C LYS A 5 -50.32 22.46 2.50
N VAL A 6 -49.08 22.93 2.60
CA VAL A 6 -47.89 22.52 3.40
C VAL A 6 -48.27 22.57 4.92
N PRO A 7 -47.62 21.92 5.93
CA PRO A 7 -46.16 21.78 6.11
C PRO A 7 -45.58 20.59 6.91
N GLY A 8 -44.24 20.49 6.99
CA GLY A 8 -43.57 19.70 8.03
C GLY A 8 -42.09 19.36 7.81
N ARG A 9 -41.19 20.34 7.83
CA ARG A 9 -39.75 20.12 8.07
C ARG A 9 -39.53 19.90 9.57
N GLN A 10 -38.87 18.81 9.95
CA GLN A 10 -38.16 18.71 11.24
C GLN A 10 -36.73 18.23 10.98
N ARG A 11 -35.75 19.06 11.38
CA ARG A 11 -34.34 18.70 11.53
C ARG A 11 -34.14 18.19 12.96
N PRO A 12 -33.40 17.10 13.19
CA PRO A 12 -32.87 16.83 14.52
C PRO A 12 -31.51 17.53 14.69
N THR A 13 -31.48 18.53 15.56
CA THR A 13 -30.29 18.98 16.29
C THR A 13 -29.97 17.93 17.35
N VAL A 14 -28.84 17.22 17.22
CA VAL A 14 -28.26 16.46 18.33
C VAL A 14 -27.05 17.22 18.87
N ARG A 15 -27.16 17.49 20.17
CA ARG A 15 -26.37 18.35 21.03
C ARG A 15 -25.13 17.58 21.49
N LYS A 16 -23.97 18.23 21.42
CA LYS A 16 -22.72 17.77 22.02
C LYS A 16 -22.91 17.51 23.52
N LYS A 17 -22.54 16.32 23.99
CA LYS A 17 -22.30 16.04 25.41
C LYS A 17 -20.79 15.89 25.58
N ILE A 18 -20.19 16.92 26.15
CA ILE A 18 -18.82 16.93 26.65
C ILE A 18 -18.92 16.28 28.04
N GLU A 19 -18.40 15.06 28.18
CA GLU A 19 -18.17 14.47 29.50
C GLU A 19 -16.72 14.77 29.89
N ASN A 20 -16.61 15.59 30.94
CA ASN A 20 -15.41 15.77 31.74
C ASN A 20 -15.12 14.44 32.46
N VAL A 21 -13.95 13.86 32.23
CA VAL A 21 -13.37 12.89 33.16
C VAL A 21 -12.19 13.55 33.84
N SER A 22 -12.33 13.63 35.15
CA SER A 22 -11.41 14.17 36.13
C SER A 22 -10.12 13.35 36.16
N SER A 23 -9.05 14.10 36.40
CA SER A 23 -7.74 13.70 36.87
C SER A 23 -7.78 12.70 38.02
N ASP A 24 -6.97 11.64 37.92
CA ASP A 24 -6.48 10.89 39.08
C ASP A 24 -5.03 10.42 38.84
N GLY A 25 -4.13 10.95 39.68
CA GLY A 25 -3.06 10.23 40.35
C GLY A 25 -1.95 9.56 39.54
N LEU A 26 -0.86 10.30 39.29
CA LEU A 26 0.49 9.72 39.18
C LEU A 26 1.07 9.53 40.59
N PRO A 27 1.48 8.32 41.00
CA PRO A 27 2.31 8.17 42.18
C PRO A 27 3.80 8.27 41.80
N VAL A 28 4.44 9.18 42.53
CA VAL A 28 5.88 9.37 42.71
C VAL A 28 6.53 8.03 43.10
N GLY A 29 7.66 7.71 42.45
CA GLY A 29 8.43 6.51 42.75
C GLY A 29 9.25 6.61 44.04
N PRO A 30 9.96 5.53 44.42
CA PRO A 30 11.11 5.63 45.31
C PRO A 30 12.43 5.35 44.57
N GLU A 31 13.43 6.15 44.93
CA GLU A 31 14.82 6.03 44.52
C GLU A 31 15.52 4.78 45.10
N LEU A 32 16.33 4.14 44.25
CA LEU A 32 17.68 3.55 44.44
C LEU A 32 17.93 2.53 45.60
N PRO A 33 18.71 1.44 45.35
CA PRO A 33 20.16 1.60 45.22
C PRO A 33 20.91 0.68 44.22
N ILE A 34 22.07 1.20 43.84
CA ILE A 34 23.18 0.56 43.15
C ILE A 34 23.71 -0.63 43.98
N GLY A 35 23.85 -1.82 43.38
CA GLY A 35 24.45 -2.96 44.07
C GLY A 35 24.68 -4.23 43.23
N ARG A 36 25.92 -4.40 42.80
CA ARG A 36 26.71 -5.65 42.64
C ARG A 36 26.23 -6.82 41.76
N ILE A 37 27.15 -7.12 40.84
CA ILE A 37 27.50 -8.40 40.20
C ILE A 37 27.38 -9.60 41.16
N GLY A 38 26.66 -10.64 40.74
CA GLY A 38 26.63 -11.96 41.38
C GLY A 38 26.06 -13.03 40.43
N LYS A 39 26.88 -14.04 40.12
CA LYS A 39 26.54 -15.27 39.38
C LYS A 39 25.65 -16.18 40.25
N THR A 40 24.65 -16.84 39.67
CA THR A 40 24.17 -18.20 40.01
C THR A 40 23.08 -18.60 39.00
N GLN A 41 23.32 -19.60 38.16
CA GLN A 41 22.85 -20.99 38.30
C GLN A 41 21.32 -21.14 38.22
N ALA A 42 20.91 -21.63 37.04
CA ALA A 42 19.60 -22.17 36.74
C ALA A 42 19.34 -23.45 37.56
N LEU A 43 18.18 -23.54 38.19
CA LEU A 43 17.56 -24.78 38.61
C LEU A 43 16.06 -24.57 38.86
N TYR A 44 15.30 -25.55 38.35
CA TYR A 44 13.95 -25.99 38.70
C TYR A 44 12.69 -25.32 38.10
N ALA A 45 11.95 -26.23 37.43
CA ALA A 45 10.53 -26.52 37.50
C ALA A 45 9.50 -25.51 36.99
N GLY A 46 8.70 -26.02 36.05
CA GLY A 46 7.31 -25.66 35.83
C GLY A 46 6.57 -26.94 35.45
N GLU A 47 5.72 -27.40 36.38
CA GLU A 47 4.72 -28.44 36.22
C GLU A 47 3.53 -27.94 35.38
N ASP A 48 2.55 -28.84 35.22
CA ASP A 48 1.16 -28.62 34.79
C ASP A 48 0.88 -28.52 33.29
N GLU A 49 -0.19 -29.09 32.74
CA GLU A 49 -1.12 -30.16 33.11
C GLU A 49 -1.94 -30.38 31.82
N ASP A 50 -2.31 -31.63 31.54
CA ASP A 50 -3.62 -32.05 31.05
C ASP A 50 -4.41 -31.13 30.08
N ARG A 51 -4.64 -31.62 28.83
CA ARG A 51 -5.93 -32.28 28.45
C ARG A 51 -6.18 -32.35 26.93
N LEU A 52 -6.66 -33.55 26.53
CA LEU A 52 -7.54 -33.89 25.40
C LEU A 52 -6.90 -33.76 24.00
N GLY A 53 -6.60 -34.83 23.26
CA GLY A 53 -7.44 -35.99 22.96
C GLY A 53 -8.03 -35.82 21.56
N VAL A 54 -7.77 -36.77 20.65
CA VAL A 54 -8.68 -37.29 19.60
C VAL A 54 -7.88 -38.13 18.58
N PHE A 55 -8.18 -39.44 18.62
CA PHE A 55 -8.24 -40.43 17.54
C PHE A 55 -7.04 -40.69 16.61
N SER A 56 -6.33 -41.78 16.91
CA SER A 56 -5.69 -42.66 15.94
C SER A 56 -6.71 -43.58 15.26
N HIS A 57 -6.67 -43.65 13.93
CA HIS A 57 -6.93 -44.89 13.19
C HIS A 57 -5.99 -44.96 11.99
N ALA A 58 -5.05 -45.89 12.07
CA ALA A 58 -4.18 -46.31 10.99
C ALA A 58 -4.49 -47.77 10.68
N HIS A 59 -4.90 -48.05 9.45
CA HIS A 59 -4.76 -49.32 8.71
C HIS A 59 -5.14 -48.96 7.26
N GLY A 60 -4.47 -49.37 6.20
CA GLY A 60 -3.36 -50.28 6.02
C GLY A 60 -3.05 -50.37 4.53
N CYS A 61 -1.84 -50.84 4.26
CA CYS A 61 -1.19 -51.08 2.97
C CYS A 61 -2.04 -51.74 1.87
N ARG A 62 -1.73 -51.42 0.60
CA ARG A 62 -1.22 -52.35 -0.45
C ARG A 62 -1.29 -51.70 -1.84
N GLY A 63 -0.25 -51.87 -2.66
CA GLY A 63 -0.40 -51.78 -4.11
C GLY A 63 0.80 -51.22 -4.87
N SER A 64 1.76 -52.08 -5.16
CA SER A 64 3.00 -51.86 -5.94
C SER A 64 2.78 -51.55 -7.45
N PRO A 65 3.86 -51.29 -8.24
CA PRO A 65 3.93 -50.31 -9.32
C PRO A 65 3.93 -50.90 -10.74
N LYS A 66 3.77 -50.06 -11.78
CA LYS A 66 4.38 -50.22 -13.12
C LYS A 66 4.54 -48.86 -13.85
N SER A 67 5.79 -48.56 -14.23
CA SER A 67 6.22 -47.70 -15.36
C SER A 67 6.13 -48.54 -16.67
N PRO A 68 6.46 -48.09 -17.92
CA PRO A 68 7.00 -46.80 -18.41
C PRO A 68 6.42 -46.30 -19.79
N ASP A 69 7.13 -45.32 -20.39
CA ASP A 69 7.22 -44.90 -21.80
C ASP A 69 6.26 -43.78 -22.27
N ALA A 70 6.71 -42.55 -22.59
CA ALA A 70 7.71 -42.07 -23.56
C ALA A 70 7.26 -42.19 -25.03
N ALA A 71 6.93 -41.06 -25.68
CA ALA A 71 7.06 -40.88 -27.13
C ALA A 71 6.55 -39.51 -27.65
N LEU A 72 7.46 -38.82 -28.37
CA LEU A 72 7.23 -37.95 -29.55
C LEU A 72 6.50 -36.59 -29.37
N GLY A 73 7.02 -35.46 -29.85
CA GLY A 73 8.14 -35.27 -30.76
C GLY A 73 8.61 -33.82 -30.86
N ALA A 74 9.93 -33.69 -30.94
CA ALA A 74 10.63 -32.51 -31.41
C ALA A 74 10.57 -32.45 -32.94
N ARG A 75 10.40 -31.25 -33.50
CA ARG A 75 10.63 -30.96 -34.91
C ARG A 75 11.68 -29.86 -34.99
N ALA A 76 12.89 -30.28 -35.32
CA ALA A 76 14.02 -29.43 -35.66
C ALA A 76 14.11 -29.23 -37.18
N ALA A 77 14.88 -28.20 -37.55
CA ALA A 77 15.41 -27.84 -38.86
C ALA A 77 14.44 -27.06 -39.79
N LEU A 78 14.87 -26.03 -40.52
CA LEU A 78 16.10 -25.99 -41.31
C LEU A 78 16.41 -24.55 -41.82
N MET A 79 17.70 -24.20 -41.85
CA MET A 79 18.41 -23.28 -42.78
C MET A 79 18.43 -21.74 -42.60
N HIS A 80 19.53 -21.30 -41.97
CA HIS A 80 20.61 -20.45 -42.52
C HIS A 80 20.50 -19.90 -43.97
N LEU A 81 20.86 -18.61 -44.11
CA LEU A 81 22.08 -18.04 -44.75
C LEU A 81 21.86 -16.87 -45.74
N LEU A 82 22.76 -15.86 -45.61
CA LEU A 82 23.08 -14.71 -46.49
C LEU A 82 22.17 -13.48 -46.29
N GLY A 83 22.67 -12.24 -46.14
CA GLY A 83 24.01 -11.68 -46.27
C GLY A 83 23.91 -10.25 -46.85
N ALA A 84 24.81 -9.35 -46.43
CA ALA A 84 25.17 -8.05 -47.05
C ALA A 84 24.17 -6.87 -46.89
N ARG A 85 24.52 -5.79 -46.17
CA ARG A 85 25.47 -4.68 -46.48
C ARG A 85 24.85 -3.63 -47.43
N ALA A 86 24.49 -2.45 -46.91
CA ALA A 86 24.60 -1.18 -47.63
C ALA A 86 24.41 0.03 -46.68
N ALA A 87 25.10 1.10 -47.03
CA ALA A 87 25.47 2.29 -46.28
C ALA A 87 24.34 3.34 -46.13
N PRO A 88 24.54 4.37 -45.27
CA PRO A 88 23.60 5.48 -45.04
C PRO A 88 23.84 6.65 -46.02
N MET A 89 22.90 7.60 -46.09
CA MET A 89 23.00 9.04 -46.48
C MET A 89 21.59 9.58 -46.90
N PRO A 90 21.33 10.90 -47.12
CA PRO A 90 21.04 11.91 -46.09
C PRO A 90 19.84 12.85 -46.44
N THR A 91 19.58 13.87 -45.60
CA THR A 91 18.75 15.10 -45.85
C THR A 91 17.22 14.90 -45.95
N SER A 92 16.31 15.81 -45.53
CA SER A 92 16.35 17.28 -45.45
C SER A 92 15.23 17.87 -44.55
N ASN A 93 15.60 18.94 -43.83
CA ASN A 93 14.88 20.18 -43.48
C ASN A 93 13.34 20.30 -43.51
N GLY A 94 12.80 20.80 -42.39
CA GLY A 94 11.56 21.59 -42.31
C GLY A 94 11.54 22.49 -41.07
N ARG A 95 11.74 23.80 -41.27
CA ARG A 95 11.96 24.87 -40.26
C ARG A 95 10.67 25.40 -39.61
N ARG A 96 10.76 25.80 -38.33
CA ARG A 96 10.17 27.02 -37.69
C ARG A 96 10.82 27.15 -36.29
N ALA A 97 11.87 27.95 -36.10
CA ALA A 97 11.91 29.40 -35.86
C ALA A 97 11.21 29.85 -34.55
N GLY A 98 12.01 30.07 -33.50
CA GLY A 98 11.66 30.74 -32.23
C GLY A 98 12.76 30.53 -31.16
N PRO A 99 13.28 31.56 -30.46
CA PRO A 99 14.68 31.59 -30.03
C PRO A 99 14.98 31.18 -28.56
N ASN A 100 16.15 30.55 -28.40
CA ASN A 100 17.04 30.50 -27.22
C ASN A 100 17.47 31.92 -26.75
N PRO A 101 18.07 32.17 -25.55
CA PRO A 101 19.11 31.34 -24.90
C PRO A 101 19.01 31.26 -23.34
N LEU A 102 19.64 30.29 -22.67
CA LEU A 102 21.04 30.35 -22.24
C LEU A 102 21.51 29.01 -21.63
N HIS A 103 22.73 28.62 -22.04
CA HIS A 103 23.70 27.70 -21.41
C HIS A 103 23.27 26.25 -21.10
N SER A 104 23.70 25.21 -21.84
CA SER A 104 25.09 24.76 -22.11
C SER A 104 25.87 24.60 -20.80
N ILE A 105 26.28 23.41 -20.36
CA ILE A 105 27.26 22.52 -21.02
C ILE A 105 27.07 21.06 -20.56
N ASP A 106 27.42 20.17 -21.47
CA ASP A 106 27.35 18.70 -21.51
C ASP A 106 28.05 17.92 -20.39
N GLY A 107 27.70 16.63 -20.29
CA GLY A 107 28.51 15.66 -19.55
C GLY A 107 27.98 14.22 -19.49
N GLU A 108 27.68 13.58 -20.64
CA GLU A 108 27.75 12.11 -20.71
C GLU A 108 29.21 11.66 -20.54
N ASN A 109 29.49 10.85 -19.51
CA ASN A 109 30.66 9.96 -19.48
C ASN A 109 30.43 8.83 -18.45
N THR A 110 29.61 7.86 -18.84
CA THR A 110 29.42 6.58 -18.14
C THR A 110 30.44 5.55 -18.62
N SER A 111 31.69 5.64 -18.15
CA SER A 111 32.61 4.50 -18.08
C SER A 111 33.91 4.95 -17.41
N LYS A 112 34.00 4.77 -16.09
CA LYS A 112 35.23 4.74 -15.23
C LYS A 112 34.80 4.83 -13.76
N HIS A 113 34.23 3.77 -13.20
CA HIS A 113 33.92 3.73 -11.76
C HIS A 113 34.47 2.49 -11.02
N SER A 114 35.48 1.83 -11.60
CA SER A 114 36.26 0.79 -10.91
C SER A 114 37.64 1.27 -10.43
N GLY A 115 37.94 2.58 -10.55
CA GLY A 115 39.20 3.18 -10.09
C GLY A 115 39.11 4.00 -8.79
N LEU A 116 37.91 4.46 -8.41
CA LEU A 116 37.73 5.44 -7.32
C LEU A 116 37.74 4.85 -5.91
N HIS A 117 37.54 3.53 -5.77
CA HIS A 117 37.62 2.88 -4.46
C HIS A 117 39.04 2.72 -3.92
N LYS A 118 40.07 3.00 -4.73
CA LYS A 118 41.47 3.04 -4.26
C LYS A 118 41.93 4.45 -3.85
N GLU A 119 41.29 5.51 -4.33
CA GLU A 119 41.64 6.89 -3.94
C GLU A 119 41.00 7.30 -2.62
N GLU A 120 39.79 6.82 -2.31
CA GLU A 120 39.16 7.08 -1.00
C GLU A 120 39.87 6.32 0.13
N SER A 121 40.42 5.14 -0.14
CA SER A 121 41.21 4.40 0.86
C SER A 121 42.58 5.07 1.13
N THR A 122 43.18 5.71 0.12
CA THR A 122 44.38 6.55 0.34
C THR A 122 44.06 7.86 1.05
N PHE A 123 42.84 8.38 0.93
CA PHE A 123 42.42 9.61 1.61
C PHE A 123 42.30 9.39 3.12
N TRP A 124 41.71 8.27 3.56
CA TRP A 124 41.63 7.93 4.99
C TRP A 124 42.99 7.58 5.61
N LEU A 125 43.88 6.91 4.86
CA LEU A 125 45.25 6.69 5.31
C LEU A 125 46.07 7.99 5.36
N ALA A 126 45.81 8.95 4.47
CA ALA A 126 46.45 10.26 4.50
C ALA A 126 45.94 11.12 5.67
N THR A 127 44.66 11.04 6.03
CA THR A 127 44.13 11.74 7.21
C THR A 127 44.64 11.13 8.52
N ASP A 128 44.79 9.81 8.61
CA ASP A 128 45.40 9.16 9.79
C ASP A 128 46.91 9.46 9.90
N PHE A 129 47.61 9.59 8.77
CA PHE A 129 49.01 10.00 8.74
C PHE A 129 49.16 11.49 9.14
N LEU A 130 48.27 12.36 8.67
CA LEU A 130 48.23 13.77 9.06
C LEU A 130 47.83 13.96 10.52
N LEU A 131 46.93 13.15 11.07
CA LEU A 131 46.54 13.20 12.48
C LEU A 131 47.67 12.70 13.40
N ASN A 132 48.42 11.66 12.98
CA ASN A 132 49.63 11.23 13.67
C ASN A 132 50.78 12.25 13.57
N ILE A 133 50.92 12.92 12.43
CA ILE A 133 51.85 14.06 12.29
C ILE A 133 51.41 15.19 13.22
N TYR A 134 50.13 15.55 13.27
CA TYR A 134 49.62 16.64 14.12
C TYR A 134 49.75 16.33 15.63
N LEU A 135 49.53 15.08 16.04
CA LEU A 135 49.77 14.64 17.43
C LEU A 135 51.27 14.58 17.77
N ALA A 136 52.13 14.24 16.81
CA ALA A 136 53.58 14.38 16.96
C ALA A 136 54.04 15.86 16.96
N GLU A 137 53.34 16.74 16.23
CA GLU A 137 53.60 18.18 16.11
C GLU A 137 53.20 18.95 17.38
N CYS A 138 52.15 18.53 18.08
CA CYS A 138 51.80 19.10 19.40
C CYS A 138 52.91 18.85 20.43
N ASN A 139 53.66 17.75 20.30
CA ASN A 139 54.87 17.52 21.09
C ASN A 139 56.09 18.30 20.56
N ASN A 140 56.04 18.75 19.29
CA ASN A 140 57.02 19.67 18.71
C ASN A 140 56.80 21.12 19.15
N GLN A 141 55.57 21.58 19.42
CA GLN A 141 55.35 22.99 19.78
C GLN A 141 55.98 23.34 21.13
N LEU A 142 55.87 22.46 22.15
CA LEU A 142 56.55 22.63 23.43
C LEU A 142 58.08 22.51 23.29
N ARG A 143 58.55 21.60 22.43
CA ARG A 143 59.98 21.45 22.12
C ARG A 143 60.54 22.63 21.33
N LEU A 144 59.76 23.23 20.43
CA LEU A 144 60.10 24.44 19.67
C LEU A 144 60.17 25.64 20.62
N ILE A 145 59.18 25.83 21.48
CA ILE A 145 59.20 26.91 22.48
C ILE A 145 60.40 26.76 23.42
N LYS A 146 60.68 25.53 23.90
CA LYS A 146 61.85 25.25 24.73
C LYS A 146 63.17 25.47 23.99
N THR A 147 63.30 24.98 22.76
CA THR A 147 64.51 25.20 21.94
C THR A 147 64.68 26.66 21.53
N MET A 148 63.59 27.42 21.42
CA MET A 148 63.62 28.87 21.22
C MET A 148 64.07 29.61 22.47
N ALA A 149 63.60 29.23 23.67
CA ALA A 149 64.07 29.78 24.94
C ALA A 149 65.54 29.42 25.20
N ASP A 150 65.94 28.17 24.94
CA ASP A 150 67.30 27.68 25.08
C ASP A 150 68.23 28.14 23.94
N MET A 151 67.70 28.81 22.90
CA MET A 151 68.46 29.12 21.69
C MET A 151 69.63 30.07 21.97
N ALA A 152 69.49 30.97 22.95
CA ALA A 152 70.57 31.86 23.38
C ALA A 152 71.73 31.07 24.02
N ILE A 153 71.40 30.11 24.89
CA ILE A 153 72.37 29.24 25.57
C ILE A 153 73.04 28.31 24.55
N LEU A 154 72.26 27.73 23.63
CA LEU A 154 72.78 26.84 22.58
C LEU A 154 73.68 27.58 21.59
N ARG A 155 73.37 28.84 21.23
CA ARG A 155 74.24 29.69 20.40
C ARG A 155 75.54 30.02 21.13
N ALA A 156 75.49 30.39 22.41
CA ALA A 156 76.68 30.67 23.21
C ALA A 156 77.61 29.44 23.28
N LYS A 157 77.03 28.25 23.51
CA LYS A 157 77.78 26.98 23.55
C LYS A 157 78.39 26.62 22.19
N LYS A 158 77.65 26.84 21.09
CA LYS A 158 78.12 26.52 19.72
C LYS A 158 79.32 27.38 19.29
N TYR A 159 79.31 28.67 19.65
CA TYR A 159 80.37 29.60 19.23
C TYR A 159 81.47 29.80 20.28
N GLN A 160 81.48 28.99 21.36
CA GLN A 160 82.42 29.13 22.48
C GLN A 160 82.47 30.55 23.05
N ILE A 161 81.38 31.32 22.88
CA ILE A 161 81.24 32.62 23.49
C ILE A 161 81.09 32.33 24.97
N LYS A 162 82.05 32.79 25.80
CA LYS A 162 81.92 32.77 27.26
C LYS A 162 80.55 33.37 27.55
N SER A 163 79.59 32.53 27.97
CA SER A 163 78.32 33.02 28.45
C SER A 163 78.66 34.04 29.51
N VAL A 164 78.19 35.28 29.34
CA VAL A 164 78.26 36.27 30.41
C VAL A 164 77.66 35.54 31.60
N GLU A 165 78.50 35.19 32.59
CA GLU A 165 78.02 34.67 33.85
C GLU A 165 77.04 35.74 34.30
N HIS A 166 75.75 35.44 34.20
CA HIS A 166 74.75 36.28 34.79
C HIS A 166 75.00 36.12 36.28
N ARG A 167 75.90 36.97 36.79
CA ARG A 167 76.03 37.26 38.20
C ARG A 167 74.74 37.99 38.55
N GLU A 168 73.65 37.23 38.61
CA GLU A 168 72.57 37.57 39.49
C GLU A 168 73.24 37.62 40.85
N ASP A 169 73.44 38.81 41.41
CA ASP A 169 74.05 39.02 42.73
C ASP A 169 73.27 38.27 43.85
N LEU A 170 72.11 37.70 43.51
CA LEU A 170 71.28 36.80 44.29
C LEU A 170 71.71 35.32 44.26
N THR A 171 72.55 34.87 43.31
CA THR A 171 73.04 33.47 43.23
C THR A 171 74.01 33.10 44.35
N ARG A 172 74.56 34.07 45.08
CA ARG A 172 75.32 33.82 46.32
C ARG A 172 74.42 33.42 47.49
N ILE A 173 73.13 33.70 47.44
CA ILE A 173 72.17 33.32 48.47
C ILE A 173 71.55 32.00 48.04
N ASN A 174 72.26 30.90 48.29
CA ASN A 174 71.71 29.57 48.12
C ASN A 174 70.54 29.40 49.11
N THR A 175 69.32 29.33 48.62
CA THR A 175 68.11 29.21 49.46
C THR A 175 68.13 27.98 50.36
N LYS A 176 68.91 26.95 50.00
CA LYS A 176 69.18 25.77 50.83
C LYS A 176 70.14 26.03 52.00
N ASP A 177 70.99 27.05 51.89
CA ASP A 177 71.93 27.49 52.93
C ASP A 177 71.34 28.58 53.85
N MET A 178 70.08 28.99 53.70
CA MET A 178 69.46 29.92 54.68
C MET A 178 69.31 29.30 56.08
N GLY A 179 69.34 27.97 56.17
CA GLY A 179 69.45 27.24 57.43
C GLY A 179 70.88 27.15 57.98
N ASN A 180 71.89 27.51 57.18
CA ASN A 180 73.30 27.44 57.53
C ASN A 180 73.61 28.51 58.59
N MET A 181 74.19 28.09 59.71
CA MET A 181 74.53 28.97 60.82
C MET A 181 75.61 29.99 60.41
N GLN A 182 76.49 29.64 59.46
CA GLN A 182 77.51 30.55 58.97
C GLN A 182 76.92 31.76 58.26
N TYR A 183 75.91 31.56 57.39
CA TYR A 183 75.23 32.66 56.72
C TYR A 183 74.55 33.60 57.72
N LYS A 184 73.91 33.06 58.76
CA LYS A 184 73.29 33.86 59.82
C LYS A 184 74.33 34.68 60.58
N LEU A 185 75.50 34.09 60.88
CA LEU A 185 76.60 34.80 61.52
C LEU A 185 77.18 35.90 60.62
N ASP A 186 77.41 35.60 59.34
CA ASP A 186 77.92 36.57 58.37
C ASP A 186 76.94 37.74 58.16
N LYS A 187 75.63 37.46 58.12
CA LYS A 187 74.60 38.50 58.07
C LYS A 187 74.56 39.34 59.34
N LEU A 188 74.65 38.72 60.53
CA LEU A 188 74.71 39.45 61.80
C LEU A 188 75.96 40.34 61.89
N VAL A 189 77.10 39.86 61.40
CA VAL A 189 78.34 40.66 61.32
C VAL A 189 78.16 41.82 60.36
N ALA A 190 77.58 41.59 59.18
CA ALA A 190 77.28 42.64 58.21
C ALA A 190 76.31 43.69 58.76
N ASP A 191 75.23 43.27 59.42
CA ASP A 191 74.26 44.17 60.04
C ASP A 191 74.92 44.98 61.17
N ARG A 192 75.79 44.35 61.99
CA ARG A 192 76.56 45.05 63.03
C ARG A 192 77.49 46.11 62.44
N ILE A 193 78.23 45.77 61.37
CA ILE A 193 79.12 46.71 60.68
C ILE A 193 78.30 47.88 60.13
N TYR A 194 77.19 47.61 59.45
CA TYR A 194 76.29 48.62 58.92
C TYR A 194 75.75 49.56 60.01
N PHE A 195 75.24 49.01 61.12
CA PHE A 195 74.78 49.84 62.24
C PHE A 195 75.91 50.72 62.82
N GLN A 196 77.12 50.18 62.90
CA GLN A 196 78.27 50.93 63.39
C GLN A 196 78.65 52.06 62.43
N GLU A 197 78.69 51.81 61.12
CA GLU A 197 78.94 52.83 60.09
C GLU A 197 77.89 53.95 60.14
N VAL A 198 76.59 53.60 60.18
CA VAL A 198 75.49 54.57 60.26
C VAL A 198 75.58 55.40 61.54
N LEU A 199 75.89 54.78 62.68
CA LEU A 199 76.06 55.50 63.94
C LEU A 199 77.26 56.45 63.90
N GLU A 200 78.42 55.97 63.43
CA GLU A 200 79.64 56.78 63.32
C GLU A 200 79.42 58.00 62.41
N GLU A 201 78.82 57.81 61.24
CA GLU A 201 78.48 58.91 60.32
C GLU A 201 77.46 59.88 60.93
N THR A 202 76.44 59.37 61.63
CA THR A 202 75.42 60.20 62.29
C THR A 202 76.04 61.03 63.42
N TYR A 203 76.89 60.43 64.26
CA TYR A 203 77.61 61.14 65.32
C TYR A 203 78.53 62.23 64.74
N LEU A 204 79.19 61.95 63.61
CA LEU A 204 80.04 62.91 62.92
C LEU A 204 79.21 64.09 62.36
N GLU A 205 78.08 63.84 61.71
CA GLU A 205 77.17 64.91 61.24
C GLU A 205 76.62 65.76 62.39
N LEU A 206 76.24 65.14 63.51
CA LEU A 206 75.77 65.86 64.69
C LEU A 206 76.84 66.77 65.28
N ALA A 207 78.10 66.30 65.33
CA ALA A 207 79.23 67.06 65.85
C ALA A 207 79.59 68.26 64.95
N LEU A 208 79.50 68.09 63.63
CA LEU A 208 79.92 69.11 62.65
C LEU A 208 78.80 70.08 62.27
N TYR A 209 77.59 69.58 62.03
CA TYR A 209 76.49 70.32 61.39
C TYR A 209 75.21 70.38 62.22
N ARG A 210 75.14 69.64 63.33
CA ARG A 210 73.95 69.52 64.21
C ARG A 210 72.67 69.08 63.48
N CYS A 211 72.82 68.25 62.44
CA CYS A 211 71.72 67.61 61.72
C CYS A 211 71.82 66.09 61.79
N PHE A 212 70.74 65.41 61.38
CA PHE A 212 70.60 63.94 61.35
C PHE A 212 70.19 63.46 59.95
N SER A 213 70.76 64.08 58.92
CA SER A 213 70.43 63.83 57.51
C SER A 213 70.81 62.42 57.09
N VAL A 214 71.98 61.93 57.51
CA VAL A 214 72.46 60.56 57.21
C VAL A 214 71.49 59.53 57.75
N LEU A 215 71.11 59.61 59.04
CA LEU A 215 70.14 58.69 59.63
C LEU A 215 68.77 58.76 58.93
N THR A 216 68.32 59.96 58.56
CA THR A 216 67.04 60.15 57.83
C THR A 216 67.11 59.54 56.43
N SER A 217 68.22 59.71 55.71
CA SER A 217 68.43 59.15 54.37
C SER A 217 68.53 57.63 54.43
N CYS A 218 69.26 57.11 55.41
CA CYS A 218 69.43 55.68 55.65
C CYS A 218 68.09 55.00 56.00
N ASN A 219 67.29 55.61 56.87
CA ASN A 219 65.93 55.12 57.16
C ASN A 219 65.03 55.13 55.92
N LYS A 220 65.08 56.19 55.09
CA LYS A 220 64.32 56.26 53.83
C LYS A 220 64.72 55.16 52.85
N GLU A 221 66.02 54.88 52.71
CA GLU A 221 66.49 53.81 51.83
C GLU A 221 66.00 52.42 52.30
N VAL A 222 66.02 52.18 53.62
CA VAL A 222 65.45 50.96 54.20
C VAL A 222 63.94 50.86 53.94
N GLU A 223 63.19 51.96 54.15
CA GLU A 223 61.76 52.04 53.83
C GLU A 223 61.50 51.78 52.34
N GLU A 224 62.28 52.36 51.44
CA GLU A 224 62.19 52.17 49.98
C GLU A 224 62.49 50.72 49.57
N GLN A 225 63.50 50.08 50.17
CA GLN A 225 63.80 48.67 49.93
C GLN A 225 62.68 47.74 50.42
N ASP A 226 62.09 48.01 51.59
CA ASP A 226 60.97 47.22 52.10
C ASP A 226 59.72 47.42 51.24
N LEU A 227 59.44 48.65 50.80
CA LEU A 227 58.39 48.93 49.81
C LEU A 227 58.63 48.18 48.50
N TYR A 228 59.86 48.19 47.98
CA TYR A 228 60.22 47.46 46.77
C TYR A 228 59.98 45.94 46.93
N ARG A 229 60.36 45.35 48.07
CA ARG A 229 60.11 43.93 48.37
C ARG A 229 58.62 43.61 48.42
N ILE A 230 57.82 44.49 49.04
CA ILE A 230 56.35 44.34 49.07
C ILE A 230 55.79 44.42 47.64
N CYS A 231 56.19 45.41 46.84
CA CYS A 231 55.77 45.53 45.45
C CYS A 231 56.14 44.31 44.61
N LEU A 232 57.35 43.78 44.77
CA LEU A 232 57.80 42.57 44.08
C LEU A 232 56.95 41.34 44.47
N ALA A 233 56.66 41.17 45.76
CA ALA A 233 55.80 40.10 46.24
C ALA A 233 54.35 40.22 45.72
N GLU A 234 53.83 41.44 45.61
CA GLU A 234 52.52 41.70 44.99
C GLU A 234 52.50 41.38 43.49
N GLU A 235 53.52 41.79 42.74
CA GLU A 235 53.65 41.47 41.31
C GLU A 235 53.79 39.96 41.08
N GLU A 236 54.62 39.27 41.87
CA GLU A 236 54.69 37.82 41.84
C GLU A 236 53.34 37.16 42.14
N GLY A 237 52.59 37.70 43.11
CA GLY A 237 51.24 37.25 43.42
C GLY A 237 50.28 37.43 42.25
N LYS A 238 50.31 38.60 41.60
CA LYS A 238 49.51 38.89 40.41
C LYS A 238 49.86 37.97 39.25
N ASN A 239 51.15 37.74 38.97
CA ASN A 239 51.59 36.84 37.92
C ASN A 239 51.11 35.41 38.16
N LYS A 240 51.23 34.90 39.40
CA LYS A 240 50.69 33.57 39.77
C LYS A 240 49.18 33.46 39.55
N LEU A 241 48.42 34.53 39.85
CA LEU A 241 46.98 34.56 39.60
C LEU A 241 46.66 34.58 38.09
N PHE A 242 47.37 35.38 37.30
CA PHE A 242 47.20 35.41 35.85
C PHE A 242 47.55 34.07 35.21
N ASP A 243 48.64 33.44 35.62
CA ASP A 243 49.04 32.12 35.15
C ASP A 243 48.00 31.05 35.51
N ALA A 244 47.46 31.09 36.73
CA ALA A 244 46.40 30.18 37.16
C ALA A 244 45.12 30.38 36.35
N ALA A 245 44.72 31.64 36.11
CA ALA A 245 43.55 31.98 35.31
C ALA A 245 43.71 31.52 33.85
N LEU A 246 44.86 31.82 33.23
CA LEU A 246 45.17 31.41 31.87
C LEU A 246 45.22 29.89 31.75
N ASN A 247 45.85 29.19 32.70
CA ASN A 247 45.90 27.74 32.72
C ASN A 247 44.50 27.12 32.86
N SER A 248 43.64 27.68 33.73
CA SER A 248 42.25 27.24 33.86
C SER A 248 41.47 27.43 32.55
N GLU A 249 41.69 28.54 31.84
CA GLU A 249 41.02 28.81 30.57
C GLU A 249 41.47 27.82 29.48
N ILE A 250 42.78 27.57 29.38
CA ILE A 250 43.34 26.61 28.42
C ILE A 250 42.79 25.20 28.68
N ILE A 251 42.78 24.76 29.94
CA ILE A 251 42.22 23.47 30.35
C ILE A 251 40.73 23.41 30.01
N GLY A 252 39.97 24.47 30.29
CA GLY A 252 38.56 24.58 29.96
C GLY A 252 38.30 24.38 28.46
N ARG A 253 39.01 25.13 27.60
CA ARG A 253 38.91 25.02 26.14
C ARG A 253 39.28 23.61 25.65
N TYR A 254 40.33 23.03 26.20
CA TYR A 254 40.75 21.67 25.85
C TYR A 254 39.67 20.63 26.17
N ILE A 255 39.09 20.68 27.37
CA ILE A 255 38.02 19.77 27.79
C ILE A 255 36.79 19.92 26.90
N THR A 256 36.36 21.16 26.62
CA THR A 256 35.20 21.41 25.74
C THR A 256 35.45 20.86 24.33
N ASN A 257 36.59 21.16 23.72
CA ASN A 257 36.90 20.67 22.38
C ASN A 257 36.99 19.14 22.33
N TRP A 258 37.58 18.51 23.36
CA TRP A 258 37.63 17.06 23.47
C TRP A 258 36.22 16.44 23.59
N GLN A 259 35.35 17.03 24.40
CA GLN A 259 33.96 16.58 24.54
C GLN A 259 33.16 16.75 23.24
N CYS A 260 33.33 17.87 22.53
CA CYS A 260 32.70 18.11 21.24
C CYS A 260 33.16 17.07 20.20
N ALA A 261 34.47 16.88 20.03
CA ALA A 261 35.01 15.93 19.06
C ALA A 261 34.55 14.49 19.34
N ARG A 262 34.49 14.10 20.62
CA ARG A 262 33.98 12.79 21.01
C ARG A 262 32.49 12.62 20.69
N THR A 263 31.69 13.64 20.98
CA THR A 263 30.26 13.63 20.67
C THR A 263 30.04 13.54 19.16
N GLU A 264 30.76 14.33 18.37
CA GLU A 264 30.71 14.31 16.91
C GLU A 264 31.10 12.94 16.34
N GLN A 265 32.18 12.34 16.85
CA GLN A 265 32.58 10.98 16.49
C GLN A 265 31.50 9.94 16.81
N HIS A 266 30.86 10.03 17.98
CA HIS A 266 29.77 9.15 18.35
C HIS A 266 28.56 9.33 17.44
N THR A 267 28.16 10.56 17.16
CA THR A 267 27.07 10.87 16.22
C THR A 267 27.36 10.32 14.82
N GLN A 268 28.58 10.50 14.31
CA GLN A 268 28.97 9.96 13.01
C GLN A 268 28.92 8.43 13.00
N THR A 269 29.45 7.78 14.04
CA THR A 269 29.41 6.31 14.16
C THR A 269 27.98 5.79 14.18
N ILE A 270 27.09 6.45 14.94
CA ILE A 270 25.67 6.10 14.98
C ILE A 270 25.07 6.25 13.58
N ASN A 271 25.26 7.39 12.93
CA ASN A 271 24.74 7.64 11.58
C ASN A 271 25.24 6.59 10.57
N ASP A 272 26.53 6.25 10.59
CA ASP A 272 27.10 5.25 9.68
C ASP A 272 26.47 3.87 9.93
N THR A 273 26.29 3.49 11.19
CA THR A 273 25.63 2.22 11.55
C THR A 273 24.14 2.18 11.24
N GLU A 274 23.43 3.31 11.34
CA GLU A 274 21.98 3.40 11.12
C GLU A 274 21.62 3.66 9.66
N SER A 275 22.51 4.25 8.87
CA SER A 275 22.27 4.61 7.46
C SER A 275 21.97 3.38 6.58
N GLY A 276 22.72 2.28 6.77
CA GLY A 276 22.53 1.03 6.04
C GLY A 276 21.15 0.40 6.29
N PRO A 277 20.79 0.09 7.55
CA PRO A 277 19.47 -0.39 7.91
C PRO A 277 18.35 0.56 7.50
N SER A 278 18.51 1.87 7.67
CA SER A 278 17.50 2.87 7.26
C SER A 278 17.24 2.82 5.75
N THR A 279 18.30 2.72 4.95
CA THR A 279 18.20 2.60 3.49
C THR A 279 17.50 1.29 3.11
N ALA A 280 17.86 0.17 3.74
CA ALA A 280 17.22 -1.12 3.51
C ALA A 280 15.72 -1.10 3.87
N ILE A 281 15.35 -0.51 5.01
CA ILE A 281 13.95 -0.33 5.43
C ILE A 281 13.19 0.49 4.39
N SER A 282 13.76 1.60 3.92
CA SER A 282 13.12 2.44 2.89
C SER A 282 12.92 1.69 1.57
N TYR A 283 13.91 0.87 1.17
CA TYR A 283 13.83 0.04 -0.04
C TYR A 283 12.71 -0.99 0.05
N PHE A 284 12.64 -1.76 1.14
CA PHE A 284 11.59 -2.78 1.32
C PHE A 284 10.21 -2.15 1.46
N ARG A 285 10.10 -0.98 2.09
CA ARG A 285 8.85 -0.22 2.16
C ARG A 285 8.35 0.16 0.77
N ASN A 286 9.21 0.79 -0.04
CA ASN A 286 8.87 1.18 -1.42
C ASN A 286 8.50 -0.04 -2.28
N ARG A 287 9.21 -1.16 -2.10
CA ARG A 287 8.91 -2.41 -2.78
C ARG A 287 7.54 -2.96 -2.39
N GLY A 288 7.23 -3.00 -1.09
CA GLY A 288 5.93 -3.44 -0.58
C GLY A 288 4.78 -2.56 -1.09
N ASP A 289 4.97 -1.24 -1.10
CA ASP A 289 3.99 -0.29 -1.65
C ASP A 289 3.74 -0.55 -3.15
N GLN A 290 4.80 -0.86 -3.92
CA GLN A 290 4.67 -1.18 -5.35
C GLN A 290 3.96 -2.52 -5.56
N GLU A 291 4.31 -3.56 -4.80
CA GLU A 291 3.66 -4.87 -4.85
C GLU A 291 2.16 -4.74 -4.51
N GLN A 292 1.81 -3.93 -3.52
CA GLN A 292 0.41 -3.66 -3.15
C GLN A 292 -0.37 -2.96 -4.27
N ARG A 293 0.24 -2.00 -4.97
CA ARG A 293 -0.39 -1.33 -6.13
C ARG A 293 -0.64 -2.32 -7.25
N VAL A 294 0.37 -3.09 -7.65
CA VAL A 294 0.24 -4.12 -8.69
C VAL A 294 -0.83 -5.15 -8.31
N HIS A 295 -0.87 -5.60 -7.05
CA HIS A 295 -1.91 -6.51 -6.57
C HIS A 295 -3.31 -5.92 -6.74
N SER A 296 -3.52 -4.65 -6.33
CA SER A 296 -4.81 -3.98 -6.50
C SER A 296 -5.23 -3.82 -7.96
N GLU A 297 -4.28 -3.59 -8.88
CA GLU A 297 -4.55 -3.53 -10.32
C GLU A 297 -4.95 -4.89 -10.89
N ILE A 298 -4.25 -5.96 -10.47
CA ILE A 298 -4.61 -7.34 -10.85
C ILE A 298 -6.02 -7.68 -10.37
N ASP A 299 -6.34 -7.37 -9.11
CA ASP A 299 -7.68 -7.62 -8.56
C ASP A 299 -8.76 -6.86 -9.31
N LEU A 300 -8.51 -5.59 -9.66
CA LEU A 300 -9.43 -4.80 -10.50
C LEU A 300 -9.64 -5.44 -11.87
N LEU A 301 -8.58 -5.89 -12.54
CA LEU A 301 -8.68 -6.56 -13.84
C LEU A 301 -9.47 -7.88 -13.73
N VAL A 302 -9.17 -8.70 -12.73
CA VAL A 302 -9.90 -9.96 -12.49
C VAL A 302 -11.39 -9.68 -12.25
N ASN A 303 -11.72 -8.66 -11.46
CA ASN A 303 -13.10 -8.27 -11.21
C ASN A 303 -13.82 -7.79 -12.49
N VAL A 304 -13.14 -7.03 -13.36
CA VAL A 304 -13.69 -6.65 -14.67
C VAL A 304 -14.00 -7.89 -15.50
N PHE A 305 -13.07 -8.85 -15.60
CA PHE A 305 -13.29 -10.10 -16.34
C PHE A 305 -14.44 -10.95 -15.77
N ILE A 306 -14.56 -11.05 -14.45
CA ILE A 306 -15.66 -11.74 -13.79
C ILE A 306 -16.99 -11.07 -14.18
N ASN A 307 -17.08 -9.75 -14.06
CA ASN A 307 -18.29 -9.00 -14.38
C ASN A 307 -18.68 -9.11 -15.86
N GLU A 308 -17.71 -9.04 -16.78
CA GLU A 308 -17.97 -9.27 -18.21
C GLU A 308 -18.51 -10.68 -18.49
N THR A 309 -17.97 -11.68 -17.79
CA THR A 309 -18.42 -13.07 -17.93
C THR A 309 -19.83 -13.24 -17.38
N LEU A 310 -20.14 -12.65 -16.23
CA LEU A 310 -21.48 -12.64 -15.65
C LEU A 310 -22.50 -11.96 -16.57
N ALA A 311 -22.14 -10.81 -17.14
CA ALA A 311 -23.01 -10.11 -18.10
C ALA A 311 -23.30 -10.94 -19.35
N LYS A 312 -22.30 -11.69 -19.86
CA LYS A 312 -22.50 -12.64 -20.96
C LYS A 312 -23.46 -13.75 -20.55
N VAL A 313 -23.29 -14.35 -19.37
CA VAL A 313 -24.20 -15.39 -18.85
C VAL A 313 -25.64 -14.86 -18.75
N GLU A 314 -25.82 -13.68 -18.16
CA GLU A 314 -27.13 -13.03 -18.05
C GLU A 314 -27.77 -12.77 -19.42
N SER A 315 -26.99 -12.30 -20.40
CA SER A 315 -27.49 -12.11 -21.77
C SER A 315 -27.98 -13.42 -22.42
N TRP A 316 -27.29 -14.53 -22.17
CA TRP A 316 -27.69 -15.85 -22.67
C TRP A 316 -28.91 -16.40 -21.95
N MET A 317 -29.03 -16.17 -20.63
CA MET A 317 -30.22 -16.53 -19.86
C MET A 317 -31.45 -15.77 -20.40
N ASN A 318 -31.35 -14.46 -20.56
CA ASN A 318 -32.44 -13.63 -21.11
C ASN A 318 -32.85 -14.07 -22.51
N LYS A 319 -31.87 -14.42 -23.37
CA LYS A 319 -32.14 -14.95 -24.72
C LYS A 319 -32.89 -16.28 -24.65
N TYR A 320 -32.43 -17.20 -23.80
CA TYR A 320 -33.06 -18.51 -23.64
C TYR A 320 -34.50 -18.39 -23.15
N ASP A 321 -34.75 -17.54 -22.16
CA ASP A 321 -36.10 -17.30 -21.62
C ASP A 321 -37.03 -16.72 -22.71
N THR A 322 -36.54 -15.73 -23.48
CA THR A 322 -37.28 -15.16 -24.61
C THR A 322 -37.59 -16.22 -25.69
N ASP A 323 -36.61 -17.06 -26.04
CA ASP A 323 -36.78 -18.12 -27.02
C ASP A 323 -37.78 -19.18 -26.51
N MET A 324 -37.75 -19.50 -25.22
CA MET A 324 -38.69 -20.44 -24.58
C MET A 324 -40.13 -19.91 -24.61
N GLU A 325 -40.34 -18.66 -24.19
CA GLU A 325 -41.64 -17.99 -24.24
C GLU A 325 -42.20 -17.94 -25.67
N ALA A 326 -41.34 -17.69 -26.66
CA ALA A 326 -41.73 -17.70 -28.07
C ALA A 326 -42.18 -19.09 -28.56
N ILE A 327 -41.49 -20.15 -28.13
CA ILE A 327 -41.86 -21.54 -28.44
C ILE A 327 -43.18 -21.92 -27.75
N ASP A 328 -43.35 -21.59 -26.48
CA ASP A 328 -44.57 -21.88 -25.72
C ASP A 328 -45.79 -21.16 -26.31
N LEU A 329 -45.62 -19.91 -26.73
CA LEU A 329 -46.65 -19.16 -27.44
C LEU A 329 -47.01 -19.83 -28.77
N LYS A 330 -46.01 -20.28 -29.53
CA LYS A 330 -46.23 -21.00 -30.80
C LYS A 330 -46.97 -22.32 -30.58
N ILE A 331 -46.61 -23.09 -29.54
CA ILE A 331 -47.31 -24.33 -29.15
C ILE A 331 -48.78 -24.02 -28.83
N THR A 332 -49.04 -22.98 -28.04
CA THR A 332 -50.39 -22.56 -27.67
C THR A 332 -51.22 -22.17 -28.88
N ILE A 333 -50.67 -21.37 -29.80
CA ILE A 333 -51.34 -20.99 -31.05
C ILE A 333 -51.68 -22.22 -31.90
N MET A 334 -50.73 -23.15 -32.06
CA MET A 334 -50.95 -24.38 -32.84
C MET A 334 -52.00 -25.29 -32.19
N LYS A 335 -52.02 -25.38 -30.86
CA LYS A 335 -53.03 -26.13 -30.11
C LYS A 335 -54.42 -25.55 -30.33
N ASN A 336 -54.58 -24.23 -30.26
CA ASN A 336 -55.86 -23.56 -30.52
C ASN A 336 -56.33 -23.79 -31.96
N LYS A 337 -55.45 -23.62 -32.96
CA LYS A 337 -55.75 -23.91 -34.36
C LYS A 337 -56.22 -25.35 -34.57
N TYR A 338 -55.55 -26.31 -33.92
CA TYR A 338 -55.96 -27.71 -33.98
C TYR A 338 -57.33 -27.94 -33.35
N GLN A 339 -57.62 -27.31 -32.21
CA GLN A 339 -58.92 -27.39 -31.55
C GLN A 339 -60.03 -26.80 -32.44
N ASP A 340 -59.79 -25.67 -33.10
CA ASP A 340 -60.75 -25.04 -34.02
C ASP A 340 -61.06 -25.96 -35.21
N GLU A 341 -60.04 -26.55 -35.83
CA GLU A 341 -60.21 -27.50 -36.95
C GLU A 341 -60.95 -28.78 -36.52
N VAL A 342 -60.69 -29.28 -35.31
CA VAL A 342 -61.43 -30.42 -34.74
C VAL A 342 -62.89 -30.07 -34.49
N ALA A 343 -63.17 -28.89 -33.93
CA ALA A 343 -64.53 -28.42 -33.71
C ALA A 343 -65.30 -28.25 -35.03
N LYS A 344 -64.65 -27.67 -36.05
CA LYS A 344 -65.20 -27.54 -37.41
C LYS A 344 -65.51 -28.90 -38.03
N ARG A 345 -64.59 -29.86 -37.93
CA ARG A 345 -64.81 -31.23 -38.41
C ARG A 345 -66.05 -31.86 -37.75
N LYS A 346 -66.12 -31.78 -36.42
CA LYS A 346 -67.25 -32.33 -35.67
C LYS A 346 -68.58 -31.68 -36.06
N SER A 347 -68.62 -30.36 -36.23
CA SER A 347 -69.81 -29.66 -36.72
C SER A 347 -70.27 -30.17 -38.09
N MET A 348 -69.34 -30.40 -39.02
CA MET A 348 -69.67 -30.96 -40.35
C MET A 348 -70.15 -32.40 -40.26
N GLU A 349 -69.57 -33.22 -39.38
CA GLU A 349 -70.01 -34.60 -39.13
C GLU A 349 -71.43 -34.62 -38.55
N ASP A 350 -71.72 -33.73 -37.59
CA ASP A 350 -73.05 -33.57 -36.99
C ASP A 350 -74.09 -33.12 -38.04
N ASP A 351 -73.75 -32.15 -38.91
CA ASP A 351 -74.60 -31.69 -40.02
C ASP A 351 -74.87 -32.81 -41.04
N LEU A 352 -73.84 -33.60 -41.40
CA LEU A 352 -73.98 -34.74 -42.31
C LEU A 352 -74.84 -35.84 -41.72
N ALA A 353 -74.67 -36.16 -40.42
CA ALA A 353 -75.52 -37.10 -39.71
C ALA A 353 -76.98 -36.62 -39.71
N HIS A 354 -77.20 -35.33 -39.44
CA HIS A 354 -78.51 -34.71 -39.50
C HIS A 354 -79.15 -34.83 -40.90
N HIS A 355 -78.40 -34.52 -41.96
CA HIS A 355 -78.90 -34.67 -43.33
C HIS A 355 -79.18 -36.13 -43.71
N ALA A 356 -78.37 -37.08 -43.24
CA ALA A 356 -78.62 -38.51 -43.45
C ALA A 356 -79.94 -38.94 -42.78
N ASP A 357 -80.18 -38.50 -41.54
CA ASP A 357 -81.44 -38.75 -40.83
C ASP A 357 -82.65 -38.15 -41.58
N GLN A 358 -82.54 -36.90 -42.05
CA GLN A 358 -83.58 -36.27 -42.87
C GLN A 358 -83.84 -37.05 -44.16
N MET A 359 -82.79 -37.51 -44.85
CA MET A 359 -82.90 -38.29 -46.08
C MET A 359 -83.57 -39.65 -45.84
N THR A 360 -83.20 -40.35 -44.76
CA THR A 360 -83.85 -41.62 -44.40
C THR A 360 -85.31 -41.42 -44.04
N LEU A 361 -85.66 -40.35 -43.31
CA LEU A 361 -87.03 -40.01 -42.96
C LEU A 361 -87.86 -39.67 -44.20
N TRP A 362 -87.30 -38.90 -45.14
CA TRP A 362 -87.93 -38.57 -46.40
C TRP A 362 -88.18 -39.79 -47.29
N ASN A 363 -87.19 -40.67 -47.41
CA ASN A 363 -87.32 -41.93 -48.16
C ASN A 363 -88.39 -42.82 -47.53
N LYS A 364 -88.41 -42.97 -46.20
CA LYS A 364 -89.48 -43.68 -45.49
C LYS A 364 -90.85 -43.08 -45.77
N PHE A 365 -90.98 -41.75 -45.70
CA PHE A 365 -92.23 -41.05 -46.03
C PHE A 365 -92.68 -41.30 -47.48
N LYS A 366 -91.75 -41.28 -48.44
CA LYS A 366 -92.02 -41.60 -49.85
C LYS A 366 -92.48 -43.04 -50.02
N ASP A 367 -91.79 -43.99 -49.40
CA ASP A 367 -92.12 -45.41 -49.44
C ASP A 367 -93.49 -45.68 -48.82
N ASP A 368 -93.79 -45.07 -47.68
CA ASP A 368 -95.09 -45.22 -47.01
C ASP A 368 -96.21 -44.60 -47.84
N ARG A 369 -95.98 -43.43 -48.47
CA ARG A 369 -96.91 -42.80 -49.39
C ARG A 369 -97.18 -43.67 -50.62
N GLU A 370 -96.13 -44.26 -51.19
CA GLU A 370 -96.25 -45.13 -52.36
C GLU A 370 -96.92 -46.46 -52.01
N ARG A 371 -96.59 -47.05 -50.85
CA ARG A 371 -97.30 -48.21 -50.29
C ARG A 371 -98.79 -47.91 -50.09
N ALA A 372 -99.14 -46.75 -49.55
CA ALA A 372 -100.53 -46.34 -49.38
C ALA A 372 -101.25 -46.14 -50.73
N ARG A 373 -100.57 -45.58 -51.74
CA ARG A 373 -101.10 -45.41 -53.10
C ARG A 373 -101.36 -46.77 -53.76
N LEU A 374 -100.39 -47.69 -53.69
CA LEU A 374 -100.49 -49.05 -54.21
C LEU A 374 -101.59 -49.83 -53.48
N TYR A 375 -101.71 -49.70 -52.16
CA TYR A 375 -102.79 -50.31 -51.38
C TYR A 375 -104.16 -49.81 -51.83
N ARG A 376 -104.34 -48.48 -51.97
CA ARG A 376 -105.59 -47.89 -52.49
C ARG A 376 -105.89 -48.38 -53.91
N LYS A 377 -104.88 -48.41 -54.80
CA LYS A 377 -105.03 -48.91 -56.16
C LYS A 377 -105.49 -50.37 -56.18
N LYS A 378 -104.82 -51.25 -55.41
CA LYS A 378 -105.23 -52.66 -55.24
C LYS A 378 -106.65 -52.77 -54.67
N MET A 379 -106.99 -51.97 -53.65
CA MET A 379 -108.33 -51.93 -53.07
C MET A 379 -109.38 -51.51 -54.10
N THR A 380 -109.11 -50.48 -54.91
CA THR A 380 -110.01 -50.06 -56.00
C THR A 380 -110.12 -51.10 -57.11
N GLU A 381 -109.01 -51.75 -57.49
CA GLU A 381 -109.00 -52.82 -58.49
C GLU A 381 -109.80 -54.03 -57.99
N SER A 382 -109.58 -54.48 -56.76
CA SER A 382 -110.38 -55.53 -56.13
C SER A 382 -111.86 -55.13 -56.03
N ALA A 383 -112.16 -53.89 -55.66
CA ALA A 383 -113.54 -53.38 -55.62
C ALA A 383 -114.17 -53.38 -57.03
N ILE A 384 -113.44 -52.97 -58.07
CA ILE A 384 -113.89 -53.02 -59.47
C ILE A 384 -114.13 -54.46 -59.91
N ILE A 385 -113.24 -55.40 -59.58
CA ILE A 385 -113.40 -56.83 -59.90
C ILE A 385 -114.64 -57.39 -59.22
N VAL A 386 -114.84 -57.11 -57.93
CA VAL A 386 -116.05 -57.55 -57.18
C VAL A 386 -117.30 -56.91 -57.78
N GLN A 387 -117.28 -55.61 -58.10
CA GLN A 387 -118.39 -54.94 -58.76
C GLN A 387 -118.68 -55.51 -60.16
N ALA A 388 -117.65 -55.81 -60.95
CA ALA A 388 -117.78 -56.41 -62.28
C ALA A 388 -118.31 -57.85 -62.19
N TRP A 389 -117.83 -58.63 -61.21
CA TRP A 389 -118.35 -59.96 -60.90
C TRP A 389 -119.82 -59.90 -60.50
N TRP A 390 -120.20 -58.99 -59.60
CA TRP A 390 -121.59 -58.81 -59.17
C TRP A 390 -122.50 -58.33 -60.31
N ARG A 391 -122.04 -57.37 -61.14
CA ARG A 391 -122.76 -56.94 -62.35
C ARG A 391 -122.93 -58.11 -63.34
N GLY A 392 -121.88 -58.89 -63.57
CA GLY A 392 -121.94 -60.08 -64.43
C GLY A 392 -122.80 -61.21 -63.84
N LEU A 393 -122.92 -61.30 -62.52
CA LEU A 393 -123.82 -62.21 -61.82
C LEU A 393 -125.28 -61.74 -61.93
N LEU A 394 -125.55 -60.45 -61.75
CA LEU A 394 -126.87 -59.84 -61.93
C LEU A 394 -127.41 -60.04 -63.36
N VAL A 395 -126.55 -59.93 -64.38
CA VAL A 395 -126.90 -60.22 -65.78
C VAL A 395 -127.23 -61.70 -65.97
N ARG A 396 -126.47 -62.62 -65.35
CA ARG A 396 -126.67 -64.08 -65.49
C ARG A 396 -127.85 -64.64 -64.71
N LEU A 397 -128.16 -64.07 -63.55
CA LEU A 397 -129.32 -64.45 -62.73
C LEU A 397 -130.58 -63.64 -63.08
N GLU A 398 -130.51 -62.78 -64.10
CA GLU A 398 -131.63 -61.95 -64.58
C GLU A 398 -132.28 -61.12 -63.45
N LEU A 399 -131.45 -60.58 -62.56
CA LEU A 399 -131.86 -59.76 -61.43
C LEU A 399 -131.57 -58.28 -61.74
N GLY A 400 -132.61 -57.44 -61.65
CA GLY A 400 -132.53 -56.00 -61.93
C GLY A 400 -132.97 -55.60 -63.35
N PRO A 401 -132.53 -54.44 -63.88
CA PRO A 401 -132.99 -53.85 -65.15
C PRO A 401 -132.75 -54.70 -66.42
N PHE A 402 -132.04 -55.82 -66.29
CA PHE A 402 -131.60 -56.69 -67.38
C PHE A 402 -132.52 -57.88 -67.65
N ARG A 403 -133.73 -57.94 -67.08
CA ARG A 403 -134.72 -58.98 -67.42
C ARG A 403 -135.21 -58.82 -68.87
N PRO A 404 -135.01 -59.82 -69.76
CA PRO A 404 -135.52 -59.76 -71.13
C PRO A 404 -137.06 -59.76 -71.12
N LYS A 405 -137.67 -58.67 -71.62
CA LYS A 405 -139.14 -58.57 -71.78
C LYS A 405 -139.62 -59.57 -72.85
N LYS A 406 -140.50 -60.51 -72.48
CA LYS A 406 -141.20 -61.42 -73.41
C LYS A 406 -141.99 -60.59 -74.44
N LYS A 407 -141.78 -60.83 -75.75
CA LYS A 407 -142.52 -60.20 -76.85
C LYS A 407 -143.64 -61.11 -77.36
N ALA A 408 -144.85 -60.56 -77.45
CA ALA A 408 -146.02 -61.11 -78.14
C ALA A 408 -146.04 -60.66 -79.63
N PRO A 409 -146.75 -61.36 -80.53
CA PRO A 409 -146.66 -61.18 -81.99
C PRO A 409 -147.72 -60.21 -82.54
N THR A 410 -147.42 -59.49 -83.63
CA THR A 410 -148.45 -58.89 -84.49
C THR A 410 -147.92 -58.52 -85.87
N ARG A 411 -148.81 -58.67 -86.86
CA ARG A 411 -148.71 -58.51 -88.31
C ARG A 411 -148.86 -57.02 -88.75
N PRO A 412 -148.63 -56.69 -90.04
CA PRO A 412 -148.12 -55.41 -90.52
C PRO A 412 -149.22 -54.39 -90.88
N ASP A 413 -148.88 -53.09 -90.91
CA ASP A 413 -148.88 -52.30 -92.15
C ASP A 413 -148.33 -50.87 -91.99
N ASP A 414 -147.58 -50.48 -93.02
CA ASP A 414 -147.47 -49.17 -93.68
C ASP A 414 -147.01 -47.85 -93.01
N LYS A 415 -145.96 -47.30 -93.66
CA LYS A 415 -145.80 -45.91 -94.17
C LYS A 415 -145.40 -44.73 -93.24
N LYS A 416 -144.15 -44.26 -93.50
CA LYS A 416 -143.81 -42.96 -94.15
C LYS A 416 -143.10 -41.89 -93.31
N GLY A 417 -141.82 -41.69 -93.64
CA GLY A 417 -141.11 -40.39 -93.73
C GLY A 417 -140.48 -39.82 -92.45
N LYS A 418 -139.47 -38.95 -92.47
CA LYS A 418 -138.50 -38.46 -93.48
C LYS A 418 -137.56 -37.48 -92.74
N LYS A 419 -136.31 -37.34 -93.22
CA LYS A 419 -135.30 -36.27 -92.99
C LYS A 419 -134.43 -36.42 -91.71
N LYS A 420 -133.10 -36.36 -91.79
CA LYS A 420 -132.18 -36.31 -92.95
C LYS A 420 -130.85 -36.92 -92.53
#